data_AF-A0A7S2WIW4-F1
#
_entry.id   AF-A0A7S2WIW4-F1
#
_cell.length_a   1.000
_cell.length_b   1.000
_cell.length_c   1.000
_cell.angle_alpha   90.00
_cell.angle_beta   90.00
_cell.angle_gamma   90.00
#
_symmetry.space_group_name_H-M   'P 1'
#
loop_
_entity.id
_entity.type
_entity.pdbx_description
1 polymer ?
#
loop_
_entity_poly.entity_id
_entity_poly.type
_entity_poly.pdbx_seq_one_letter_code
_entity_poly.pdbx_strand_id
1 'polypeptide(L)'
;MDPRTRLMLFKLLNSQFLAGIDGCVSTGKEANVYYAKAGERGLQAVASQGFQEFAVKVFKTSILVFKDRDKYVSGEYRFRNGYCKSNPRKMVKTWAEKEMRNLRRLYAAGIPSPEPVLLKNHILVMQFIGKDGWPAPRLKDAQLSERRLRESYWQVVRHMRKLFHTCKLVH
;
A
#
# COMPACT_ATOMS: atom_id res chain seq x y z
N MET A 1 4.38 -12.72 -12.66
CA MET A 1 5.19 -11.52 -12.29
C MET A 1 6.29 -11.38 -13.33
N ASP A 2 6.54 -10.18 -13.87
CA ASP A 2 7.54 -10.01 -14.94
C ASP A 2 8.99 -10.11 -14.41
N PRO A 3 9.97 -10.47 -15.26
CA PRO A 3 11.37 -10.66 -14.83
C PRO A 3 11.99 -9.43 -14.17
N ARG A 4 11.63 -8.22 -14.60
CA ARG A 4 12.17 -6.97 -14.05
C ARG A 4 11.69 -6.72 -12.63
N THR A 5 10.39 -6.94 -12.38
CA THR A 5 9.83 -6.89 -11.02
C THR A 5 10.47 -7.94 -10.12
N ARG A 6 10.64 -9.17 -10.62
CA ARG A 6 11.30 -10.25 -9.87
C ARG A 6 12.73 -9.88 -9.48
N LEU A 7 13.51 -9.30 -10.39
CA LEU A 7 14.87 -8.81 -10.10
C LEU A 7 14.89 -7.72 -9.01
N MET A 8 13.89 -6.83 -8.99
CA MET A 8 13.79 -5.80 -7.95
C MET A 8 13.48 -6.41 -6.58
N LEU A 9 12.62 -7.42 -6.51
CA LEU A 9 12.36 -8.16 -5.26
C LEU A 9 13.61 -8.93 -4.80
N PHE A 10 14.32 -9.59 -5.71
CA PHE A 10 15.59 -10.24 -5.40
C PHE A 10 16.62 -9.26 -4.83
N LYS A 11 16.69 -8.02 -5.35
CA LYS A 11 17.56 -7.00 -4.78
C LYS A 11 17.19 -6.64 -3.32
N LEU A 12 15.91 -6.62 -2.97
CA LEU A 12 15.46 -6.37 -1.60
C LEU A 12 15.80 -7.54 -0.65
N LEU A 13 15.73 -8.78 -1.15
CA LEU A 13 16.16 -9.97 -0.42
C LEU A 13 17.68 -9.98 -0.21
N ASN A 14 18.46 -9.80 -1.29
CA ASN A 14 19.93 -9.78 -1.22
C ASN A 14 20.46 -8.64 -0.36
N SER A 15 19.77 -7.51 -0.32
CA SER A 15 20.13 -6.39 0.54
C SER A 15 19.69 -6.58 2.00
N GLN A 16 19.18 -7.74 2.39
CA GLN A 16 18.65 -8.03 3.74
C GLN A 16 17.56 -7.06 4.19
N PHE A 17 16.85 -6.42 3.25
CA PHE A 17 15.71 -5.57 3.59
C PHE A 17 14.47 -6.43 3.85
N LEU A 18 14.29 -7.47 3.04
CA LEU A 18 13.32 -8.53 3.25
C LEU A 18 14.09 -9.83 3.57
N ALA A 19 13.62 -10.62 4.54
CA ALA A 19 14.16 -11.94 4.82
C ALA A 19 13.54 -13.02 3.91
N GLY A 20 12.27 -12.83 3.57
CA GLY A 20 11.48 -13.73 2.73
C GLY A 20 10.24 -13.04 2.21
N ILE A 21 9.70 -13.54 1.09
CA ILE A 21 8.43 -13.09 0.51
C ILE A 21 7.59 -14.35 0.33
N ASP A 22 6.52 -14.46 1.12
CA ASP A 22 5.68 -15.65 1.16
C ASP A 22 4.25 -15.29 0.78
N GLY A 23 3.59 -16.17 0.02
CA GLY A 23 2.15 -16.13 -0.21
C GLY A 23 1.61 -14.90 -0.94
N CYS A 24 0.59 -15.10 -1.77
CA CYS A 24 -0.18 -13.98 -2.29
C CYS A 24 -1.30 -13.66 -1.30
N VAL A 25 -1.23 -12.52 -0.61
CA VAL A 25 -2.26 -12.05 0.33
C VAL A 25 -3.50 -11.60 -0.45
N SER A 26 -3.31 -10.90 -1.56
CA SER A 26 -4.41 -10.42 -2.38
C SER A 26 -4.00 -10.27 -3.84
N THR A 27 -4.88 -10.66 -4.76
CA THR A 27 -4.74 -10.35 -6.18
C THR A 27 -5.82 -9.35 -6.57
N GLY A 28 -5.40 -8.22 -7.12
CA GLY A 28 -6.29 -7.16 -7.57
C GLY A 28 -6.18 -6.92 -9.07
N LYS A 29 -7.07 -6.09 -9.61
CA LYS A 29 -7.00 -5.64 -11.00
C LYS A 29 -5.72 -4.83 -11.28
N GLU A 30 -5.25 -4.08 -10.29
CA GLU A 30 -4.18 -3.08 -10.45
C GLU A 30 -2.86 -3.48 -9.78
N ALA A 31 -2.92 -4.30 -8.75
CA ALA A 31 -1.76 -4.72 -7.98
C ALA A 31 -1.98 -6.10 -7.37
N ASN A 32 -0.89 -6.78 -7.04
CA ASN A 32 -0.90 -7.93 -6.15
C ASN A 32 -0.21 -7.53 -4.84
N VAL A 33 -0.66 -8.08 -3.73
CA VAL A 33 -0.06 -7.89 -2.41
C VAL A 33 0.47 -9.22 -1.93
N TYR A 34 1.73 -9.23 -1.50
CA TYR A 34 2.43 -10.38 -0.95
C TYR A 34 2.78 -10.14 0.51
N TYR A 35 2.85 -11.19 1.31
CA TYR A 35 3.39 -11.09 2.65
C TYR A 35 4.91 -11.21 2.59
N ALA A 36 5.61 -10.56 3.51
CA ALA A 36 7.05 -10.64 3.63
C ALA A 36 7.48 -10.44 5.08
N LYS A 37 8.59 -11.08 5.46
CA LYS A 37 9.25 -10.83 6.75
C LYS A 37 10.35 -9.80 6.58
N ALA A 38 10.49 -8.90 7.54
CA ALA A 38 11.59 -7.95 7.58
C ALA A 38 12.93 -8.71 7.69
N GLY A 39 13.89 -8.35 6.84
CA GLY A 39 15.29 -8.74 7.04
C GLY A 39 15.97 -7.80 8.03
N GLU A 40 17.24 -8.03 8.32
CA GLU A 40 18.01 -7.21 9.29
C GLU A 40 17.90 -5.70 9.02
N ARG A 41 18.11 -5.28 7.76
CA ARG A 41 17.98 -3.87 7.37
C ARG A 41 16.55 -3.37 7.38
N GLY A 42 15.59 -4.26 7.12
CA GLY A 42 14.17 -3.96 7.24
C GLY A 42 13.80 -3.67 8.68
N LEU A 43 14.24 -4.52 9.62
CA LEU A 43 14.03 -4.37 11.05
C LEU A 43 14.66 -3.08 11.58
N GLN A 44 15.89 -2.75 11.16
CA GLN A 44 16.53 -1.48 11.49
C GLN A 44 15.72 -0.28 10.99
N ALA A 45 15.16 -0.35 9.78
CA ALA A 45 14.36 0.72 9.20
C ALA A 45 13.02 0.95 9.94
N VAL A 46 12.51 -0.05 10.65
CA VAL A 46 11.24 0.03 11.40
C VAL A 46 11.40 -0.14 12.92
N ALA A 47 12.63 0.00 13.43
CA ALA A 47 12.95 -0.26 14.83
C ALA A 47 12.11 0.59 15.80
N SER A 48 11.80 1.84 15.43
CA SER A 48 10.97 2.75 16.22
C SER A 48 9.47 2.44 16.19
N GLN A 49 9.01 1.57 15.28
CA GLN A 49 7.59 1.36 15.01
C GLN A 49 7.05 0.02 15.51
N GLY A 50 7.93 -0.90 15.93
CA GLY A 50 7.54 -2.10 16.67
C GLY A 50 6.82 -3.17 15.85
N PHE A 51 6.92 -3.15 14.51
CA PHE A 51 6.43 -4.23 13.65
C PHE A 51 7.56 -4.86 12.84
N GLN A 52 7.39 -6.11 12.46
CA GLN A 52 8.44 -6.91 11.79
C GLN A 52 7.92 -7.62 10.53
N GLU A 53 6.63 -7.47 10.25
CA GLU A 53 5.94 -8.09 9.13
C GLU A 53 5.55 -7.01 8.12
N PHE A 54 5.77 -7.30 6.84
CA PHE A 54 5.52 -6.39 5.74
C PHE A 54 4.49 -6.94 4.74
N ALA A 55 3.73 -6.03 4.17
CA ALA A 55 2.97 -6.23 2.95
C ALA A 55 3.73 -5.61 1.78
N VAL A 56 4.01 -6.39 0.74
CA VAL A 56 4.67 -5.95 -0.49
C VAL A 56 3.61 -5.82 -1.59
N LYS A 57 3.18 -4.58 -1.85
CA LYS A 57 2.26 -4.25 -2.93
C LYS A 57 3.02 -4.00 -4.23
N VAL A 58 2.77 -4.85 -5.22
CA VAL A 58 3.39 -4.82 -6.56
C VAL A 58 2.33 -4.41 -7.57
N PHE A 59 2.47 -3.22 -8.15
CA PHE A 59 1.53 -2.72 -9.14
C PHE A 59 1.79 -3.35 -10.52
N LYS A 60 0.71 -3.71 -11.23
CA LYS A 60 0.78 -4.35 -12.55
C LYS A 60 1.16 -3.32 -13.61
N THR A 61 2.29 -3.54 -14.29
CA THR A 61 2.82 -2.60 -15.29
C THR A 61 2.42 -2.93 -16.74
N SER A 62 2.18 -4.21 -17.06
CA SER A 62 2.00 -4.70 -18.43
C SER A 62 0.55 -5.00 -18.83
N ILE A 63 -0.30 -5.39 -17.87
CA ILE A 63 -1.70 -5.77 -18.10
C ILE A 63 -2.58 -4.87 -17.25
N LEU A 64 -2.98 -3.74 -17.84
CA LEU A 64 -3.87 -2.79 -17.19
C LEU A 64 -5.25 -2.92 -17.85
N VAL A 65 -6.16 -3.64 -17.19
CA VAL A 65 -7.56 -3.84 -17.66
C VAL A 65 -8.43 -2.58 -17.44
N PHE A 66 -7.89 -1.59 -16.73
CA PHE A 66 -8.61 -0.38 -16.36
C PHE A 66 -8.70 0.59 -17.53
N LYS A 67 -9.91 0.95 -17.98
CA LYS A 67 -10.14 1.86 -19.13
C LYS A 67 -10.22 3.35 -18.75
N ASP A 68 -10.46 3.68 -17.47
CA ASP A 68 -10.78 5.05 -16.99
C ASP A 68 -9.69 5.69 -16.11
N ARG A 69 -8.43 5.58 -16.53
CA ARG A 69 -7.25 5.91 -15.70
C ARG A 69 -7.00 7.40 -15.51
N ASP A 70 -7.33 8.18 -16.54
CA ASP A 70 -7.01 9.61 -16.56
C ASP A 70 -7.79 10.34 -15.44
N LYS A 71 -9.02 9.92 -15.15
CA LYS A 71 -9.91 10.52 -14.14
C LYS A 71 -9.31 10.59 -12.73
N TYR A 72 -8.44 9.65 -12.36
CA TYR A 72 -7.84 9.57 -11.01
C TYR A 72 -6.55 10.39 -10.85
N VAL A 73 -6.00 10.90 -11.96
CA VAL A 73 -4.76 11.71 -11.98
C VAL A 73 -5.04 13.11 -12.55
N SER A 74 -6.04 13.24 -13.41
CA SER A 74 -6.51 14.49 -13.99
C SER A 74 -7.00 15.43 -12.89
N GLY A 75 -6.41 16.63 -12.81
CA GLY A 75 -6.70 17.62 -11.77
C GLY A 75 -5.70 17.62 -10.61
N GLU A 76 -4.81 16.62 -10.51
CA GLU A 76 -3.77 16.64 -9.48
C GLU A 76 -2.62 17.57 -9.89
N TYR A 77 -2.54 18.74 -9.25
CA TYR A 77 -1.58 19.82 -9.55
C TYR A 77 -0.14 19.32 -9.76
N ARG A 78 0.29 18.37 -8.92
CA ARG A 78 1.65 17.81 -8.91
C ARG A 78 1.99 16.96 -10.14
N PHE A 79 0.98 16.49 -10.87
CA PHE A 79 1.13 15.66 -12.07
C PHE A 79 0.76 16.42 -13.34
N ARG A 80 0.46 17.72 -13.23
CA ARG A 80 0.15 18.59 -14.35
C ARG A 80 1.33 18.72 -15.33
N ASN A 81 2.55 18.69 -14.81
CA ASN A 81 3.79 18.76 -15.59
C ASN A 81 4.55 17.43 -15.43
N GLY A 82 4.65 16.62 -16.49
CA GLY A 82 5.49 15.41 -16.51
C GLY A 82 4.76 14.06 -16.38
N TYR A 83 3.42 14.03 -16.35
CA TYR A 83 2.65 12.78 -16.41
C TYR A 83 2.73 12.16 -17.81
N CYS A 84 3.54 11.11 -17.95
CA CYS A 84 3.72 10.40 -19.22
C CYS A 84 2.57 9.41 -19.44
N LYS A 85 1.47 9.89 -20.05
CA LYS A 85 0.29 9.07 -20.40
C LYS A 85 0.61 7.90 -21.33
N SER A 86 1.62 8.06 -22.19
CA SER A 86 1.99 7.06 -23.20
C SER A 86 2.84 5.90 -22.67
N ASN A 87 3.47 6.03 -21.49
CA ASN A 87 4.33 4.99 -20.93
C ASN A 87 3.71 4.39 -19.65
N PRO A 88 3.03 3.23 -19.74
CA PRO A 88 2.39 2.57 -18.61
C PRO A 88 3.30 2.37 -17.39
N ARG A 89 4.60 2.14 -17.59
CA ARG A 89 5.56 1.94 -16.49
C ARG A 89 5.85 3.23 -15.72
N LYS A 90 6.05 4.34 -16.45
CA LYS A 90 6.23 5.67 -15.81
C LYS A 90 4.96 6.07 -15.07
N MET A 91 3.80 5.84 -15.67
CA MET A 91 2.49 6.09 -15.06
C MET A 91 2.29 5.29 -13.77
N VAL A 92 2.51 3.97 -13.80
CA VAL A 92 2.31 3.11 -12.62
C VAL A 92 3.27 3.46 -11.48
N LYS A 93 4.51 3.87 -11.80
CA LYS A 93 5.43 4.43 -10.80
C LYS A 93 4.83 5.65 -10.11
N THR A 94 4.25 6.58 -10.86
CA THR A 94 3.58 7.77 -10.32
C THR A 94 2.41 7.42 -9.41
N TRP A 95 1.66 6.36 -9.72
CA TRP A 95 0.58 5.86 -8.87
C TRP A 95 1.10 5.30 -7.55
N ALA A 96 2.17 4.50 -7.60
CA ALA A 96 2.79 3.96 -6.40
C ALA A 96 3.36 5.08 -5.50
N GLU A 97 3.95 6.13 -6.10
CA GLU A 97 4.37 7.34 -5.38
C GLU A 97 3.20 8.08 -4.74
N LYS A 98 2.07 8.21 -5.46
CA LYS A 98 0.84 8.81 -4.91
C LYS A 98 0.33 8.02 -3.71
N GLU A 99 0.27 6.69 -3.81
CA GLU A 99 -0.21 5.83 -2.73
C GLU A 99 0.68 5.94 -1.49
N MET A 100 2.00 5.86 -1.64
CA MET A 100 2.94 6.05 -0.52
C MET A 100 2.74 7.41 0.17
N ARG A 101 2.58 8.49 -0.61
CA ARG A 101 2.33 9.84 -0.05
C ARG A 101 1.00 9.93 0.68
N ASN A 102 -0.04 9.30 0.16
CA ASN A 102 -1.34 9.27 0.82
C ASN A 102 -1.23 8.51 2.15
N LEU A 103 -0.64 7.30 2.16
CA LEU A 103 -0.43 6.54 3.40
C LEU A 103 0.35 7.33 4.45
N ARG A 104 1.44 8.02 4.07
CA ARG A 104 2.17 8.91 4.99
C ARG A 104 1.29 10.00 5.59
N ARG A 105 0.40 10.60 4.81
CA ARG A 105 -0.56 11.62 5.31
C ARG A 105 -1.59 11.02 6.26
N LEU A 106 -2.13 9.84 5.95
CA LEU A 106 -3.07 9.16 6.84
C LEU A 106 -2.40 8.81 8.18
N TYR A 107 -1.20 8.23 8.13
CA TYR A 107 -0.43 7.85 9.31
C TYR A 107 -0.05 9.05 10.17
N ALA A 108 0.47 10.13 9.57
CA ALA A 108 0.78 11.38 10.28
C ALA A 108 -0.46 12.04 10.91
N ALA A 109 -1.63 11.86 10.29
CA ALA A 109 -2.89 12.29 10.86
C ALA A 109 -3.45 11.29 11.90
N GLY A 110 -2.75 10.22 12.26
CA GLY A 110 -3.20 9.23 13.24
C GLY A 110 -4.47 8.48 12.82
N ILE A 111 -4.72 8.34 11.51
CA ILE A 111 -5.74 7.41 11.00
C ILE A 111 -5.09 6.03 10.91
N PRO A 112 -5.65 4.98 11.55
CA PRO A 112 -5.13 3.62 11.45
C PRO A 112 -5.01 3.20 9.99
N SER A 113 -3.78 3.07 9.51
CA SER A 113 -3.45 2.72 8.14
C SER A 113 -2.06 2.07 8.10
N PRO A 114 -1.76 1.21 7.11
CA PRO A 114 -0.46 0.58 7.00
C PRO A 114 0.65 1.63 6.90
N GLU A 115 1.65 1.55 7.77
CA GLU A 115 2.79 2.45 7.71
C GLU A 115 3.65 2.16 6.46
N PRO A 116 3.88 3.14 5.57
CA PRO A 116 4.69 2.91 4.37
C PRO A 116 6.19 2.96 4.70
N VAL A 117 6.91 1.89 4.38
CA VAL A 117 8.33 1.76 4.74
C VAL A 117 9.24 2.13 3.57
N LEU A 118 9.02 1.51 2.40
CA LEU A 118 9.91 1.66 1.24
C LEU A 118 9.11 1.66 -0.05
N LEU A 119 9.48 2.52 -0.99
CA LEU A 119 8.98 2.47 -2.36
C LEU A 119 10.14 2.31 -3.34
N LYS A 120 10.09 1.27 -4.18
CA LYS A 120 11.04 1.04 -5.26
C LYS A 120 10.31 0.88 -6.59
N ASN A 121 10.31 1.95 -7.40
CA ASN A 121 9.54 2.04 -8.64
C ASN A 121 8.04 1.77 -8.39
N HIS A 122 7.55 0.60 -8.77
CA HIS A 122 6.16 0.18 -8.63
C HIS A 122 5.98 -0.94 -7.58
N ILE A 123 6.92 -1.02 -6.63
CA ILE A 123 6.86 -1.95 -5.50
C ILE A 123 6.85 -1.12 -4.22
N LEU A 124 5.74 -1.17 -3.49
CA LEU A 124 5.54 -0.50 -2.21
C LEU A 124 5.61 -1.55 -1.09
N VAL A 125 6.52 -1.36 -0.16
CA VAL A 125 6.63 -2.12 1.10
C VAL A 125 6.02 -1.28 2.21
N MET A 126 5.09 -1.86 2.94
CA MET A 126 4.37 -1.22 4.04
C MET A 126 4.15 -2.23 5.18
N GLN A 127 3.72 -1.76 6.34
CA GLN A 127 3.33 -2.59 7.47
C GLN A 127 2.30 -3.64 7.05
N PHE A 128 2.50 -4.89 7.49
CA PHE A 128 1.48 -5.92 7.38
C PHE A 128 0.41 -5.71 8.45
N ILE A 129 -0.86 -5.72 8.05
CA ILE A 129 -1.99 -5.66 8.99
C ILE A 129 -2.53 -7.07 9.14
N GLY A 130 -2.14 -7.72 10.22
CA GLY A 130 -2.37 -9.13 10.46
C GLY A 130 -1.40 -9.66 11.50
N LYS A 131 -1.31 -10.98 11.61
CA LYS A 131 -0.39 -11.64 12.54
C LYS A 131 0.11 -12.95 11.95
N ASP A 132 1.41 -13.20 12.02
CA ASP A 132 2.04 -14.46 11.63
C ASP A 132 1.69 -14.89 10.19
N GLY A 133 1.72 -13.92 9.26
CA GLY A 133 1.34 -14.14 7.86
C GLY A 133 -0.16 -14.19 7.55
N TRP A 134 -1.03 -14.18 8.57
CA TRP A 134 -2.48 -14.15 8.39
C TRP A 134 -3.00 -12.70 8.32
N PRO A 135 -3.56 -12.26 7.18
CA PRO A 135 -4.05 -10.89 7.05
C PRO A 135 -5.29 -10.68 7.91
N ALA A 136 -5.43 -9.47 8.47
CA ALA A 136 -6.65 -9.09 9.17
C ALA A 136 -7.88 -9.22 8.24
N PRO A 137 -9.02 -9.74 8.74
CA PRO A 137 -10.22 -9.91 7.92
C PRO A 137 -10.75 -8.55 7.46
N ARG A 138 -11.31 -8.51 6.26
CA ARG A 138 -12.05 -7.33 5.79
C ARG A 138 -13.32 -7.19 6.62
N LEU A 139 -13.84 -5.97 6.74
CA LEU A 139 -15.05 -5.70 7.54
C LEU A 139 -16.25 -6.57 7.12
N LYS A 140 -16.42 -6.86 5.83
CA LYS A 140 -17.48 -7.72 5.31
C LYS A 140 -17.34 -9.21 5.69
N ASP A 141 -16.11 -9.64 5.97
CA ASP A 141 -15.76 -11.02 6.32
C ASP A 141 -15.60 -11.17 7.85
N ALA A 142 -15.65 -10.06 8.59
CA ALA A 142 -15.47 -10.03 10.03
C ALA A 142 -16.79 -10.35 10.75
N GLN A 143 -16.76 -11.35 11.63
CA GLN A 143 -17.90 -11.69 12.49
C GLN A 143 -17.92 -10.78 13.71
N LEU A 144 -18.62 -9.65 13.59
CA LEU A 144 -18.75 -8.67 14.66
C LEU A 144 -20.14 -8.76 15.31
N SER A 145 -20.20 -8.63 16.63
CA SER A 145 -21.47 -8.47 17.34
C SER A 145 -22.10 -7.11 17.00
N GLU A 146 -23.42 -6.98 17.21
CA GLU A 146 -24.15 -5.73 16.96
C GLU A 146 -23.52 -4.52 17.68
N ARG A 147 -23.08 -4.70 18.93
CA ARG A 147 -22.37 -3.66 19.68
C ARG A 147 -21.10 -3.21 18.96
N ARG A 148 -20.25 -4.16 18.53
CA ARG A 148 -18.99 -3.84 17.83
C ARG A 148 -19.25 -3.24 16.44
N LEU A 149 -20.34 -3.61 15.77
CA LEU A 149 -20.74 -3.00 14.50
C LEU A 149 -21.09 -1.52 14.69
N ARG A 150 -21.88 -1.18 15.73
CA ARG A 150 -22.19 0.22 16.06
C ARG A 150 -20.93 1.04 16.39
N GLU A 151 -20.03 0.47 17.18
CA GLU A 151 -18.74 1.11 17.50
C GLU A 151 -17.88 1.32 16.24
N SER A 152 -17.80 0.30 15.38
CA SER A 152 -17.03 0.36 14.12
C SER A 152 -17.62 1.40 13.15
N TYR A 153 -18.94 1.53 13.08
CA TYR A 153 -19.61 2.56 12.28
C TYR A 153 -19.16 3.96 12.70
N TRP A 154 -19.25 4.28 14.00
CA TRP A 154 -18.82 5.57 14.53
C TRP A 154 -17.34 5.83 14.29
N GLN A 155 -16.50 4.79 14.43
CA GLN A 155 -15.08 4.88 14.13
C GLN A 155 -14.83 5.23 12.66
N VAL A 156 -15.49 4.56 11.71
CA VAL A 156 -15.37 4.84 10.26
C VAL A 156 -15.79 6.28 9.94
N VAL A 157 -16.93 6.75 10.46
CA VAL A 157 -17.40 8.12 10.23
C VAL A 157 -16.40 9.16 10.74
N ARG A 158 -15.80 8.94 11.92
CA ARG A 158 -14.77 9.83 12.48
C ARG A 158 -13.50 9.82 11.62
N HIS A 159 -13.08 8.67 11.11
CA HIS A 159 -11.95 8.57 10.20
C HIS A 159 -12.22 9.25 8.86
N MET A 160 -13.41 9.12 8.27
CA MET A 160 -13.81 9.83 7.05
C MET A 160 -13.75 11.35 7.25
N ARG A 161 -14.28 11.85 8.38
CA ARG A 161 -14.22 13.28 8.72
C ARG A 161 -12.76 13.76 8.80
N LYS A 162 -11.89 13.00 9.48
CA LYS A 162 -10.46 13.33 9.61
C LYS A 162 -9.73 13.28 8.27
N LEU A 163 -10.04 12.29 7.43
CA LEU A 163 -9.49 12.14 6.09
C LEU A 163 -9.80 13.38 5.23
N PHE A 164 -11.04 13.86 5.28
CA PHE A 164 -11.45 15.03 4.53
C PHE A 164 -10.85 16.33 5.08
N HIS A 165 -11.06 16.62 6.37
CA HIS A 165 -10.72 17.92 6.94
C HIS A 165 -9.23 18.08 7.26
N THR A 166 -8.57 17.05 7.77
CA THR A 166 -7.16 17.09 8.17
C THR A 166 -6.27 16.63 7.02
N CYS A 167 -6.56 15.46 6.44
CA CYS A 167 -5.71 14.93 5.39
C CYS A 167 -5.96 15.59 4.04
N LYS A 168 -7.05 16.33 3.82
CA LYS A 168 -7.45 16.88 2.49
C LYS A 168 -7.46 15.78 1.41
N LEU A 169 -8.08 14.65 1.75
CA LEU A 169 -8.20 13.48 0.89
C LEU A 169 -9.65 12.99 0.88
N VAL A 170 -10.02 12.36 -0.23
CA VAL A 170 -11.26 11.57 -0.38
C VAL A 170 -10.81 10.19 -0.85
N HIS A 171 -11.36 9.14 -0.23
CA HIS A 171 -11.07 7.76 -0.61
C HIS A 171 -11.95 7.32 -1.76
#